data_AF-A0A964UHD5-F1
#
_entry.id   AF-A0A964UHD5-F1
#
_cell.length_a   1.000
_cell.length_b   1.000
_cell.length_c   1.000
_cell.angle_alpha   90.00
_cell.angle_beta   90.00
_cell.angle_gamma   90.00
#
_symmetry.space_group_name_H-M   'P 1'
#
loop_
_entity.id
_entity.type
_entity.pdbx_description
1 polymer ?
#
loop_
_entity_poly.entity_id
_entity_poly.type
_entity_poly.pdbx_seq_one_letter_code
_entity_poly.pdbx_strand_id
1 'polypeptide(L)'
;MRLGLAAAVLGVIIFFPGLVSACATLDSSVPDGYGSPYNMFSEVSELLLDADCSATTFRPVVNEPDEHAGEFAVWDQGYVWRDSQWESFDLVPSEEATRFGSWIWGSARGPDLEYGPGQGAAYFVAYTCQWIDGGWKCGCRDGSCRERAWQLQSAQPATDSPIIFTDDFEEPLVFDAETQWKQRQLVRGTVERVTDPRDPDNTVIEATAGRRTVTNEVGKADLIKRFLPIPLGSTIVVEADFFFPRDTRIDSLLLMDVECTDCGIDTNPGTRLYVRDGSVRIDRAKIGFDDNFAPTVEHELMHERWHTIRWELVTGVGNQGSSHVYLDGQIVLDAQGTTILTQQVGDQYGFTVTANTIDSVQVGLTANSNNTEQTLLFDNLRIEVRP
;
A
#
# COMPACT_ATOMS: atom_id res chain seq x y z
N MET A 1 -36.71 41.87 33.57
CA MET A 1 -36.46 40.44 33.84
C MET A 1 -36.81 39.67 32.57
N ARG A 2 -35.83 39.47 31.67
CA ARG A 2 -36.02 38.75 30.40
C ARG A 2 -35.39 37.38 30.56
N LEU A 3 -36.20 36.32 30.58
CA LEU A 3 -35.73 34.93 30.54
C LEU A 3 -35.21 34.64 29.13
N GLY A 4 -33.92 34.33 29.01
CA GLY A 4 -33.31 33.79 27.81
C GLY A 4 -33.51 32.27 27.79
N LEU A 5 -34.12 31.77 26.72
CA LEU A 5 -34.30 30.34 26.45
C LEU A 5 -32.99 29.81 25.86
N ALA A 6 -32.27 28.98 26.61
CA ALA A 6 -31.09 28.26 26.11
C ALA A 6 -31.57 27.01 25.35
N ALA A 7 -31.38 26.99 24.03
CA ALA A 7 -31.62 25.80 23.21
C ALA A 7 -30.42 24.86 23.37
N ALA A 8 -30.65 23.70 23.97
CA ALA A 8 -29.67 22.61 24.02
C ALA A 8 -29.61 21.95 22.64
N VAL A 9 -28.50 22.13 21.94
CA VAL A 9 -28.20 21.41 20.69
C VAL A 9 -27.74 20.01 21.09
N LEU A 10 -28.63 19.03 20.93
CA LEU A 10 -28.32 17.62 21.11
C LEU A 10 -27.50 17.16 19.89
N GLY A 11 -26.18 17.08 20.04
CA GLY A 11 -25.29 16.55 19.00
C GLY A 11 -25.54 15.07 18.79
N VAL A 12 -26.05 14.70 17.61
CA VAL A 12 -26.13 13.31 17.16
C VAL A 12 -24.71 12.87 16.83
N ILE A 13 -24.16 11.97 17.65
CA ILE A 13 -22.92 11.26 17.33
C ILE A 13 -23.30 10.23 16.25
N ILE A 14 -22.99 10.55 15.00
CA ILE A 14 -23.06 9.58 13.90
C ILE A 14 -21.80 8.72 14.02
N PHE A 15 -21.96 7.50 14.53
CA PHE A 15 -20.95 6.46 14.37
C PHE A 15 -20.96 6.07 12.90
N PHE A 16 -19.93 6.47 12.16
CA PHE A 16 -19.63 5.83 10.89
C PHE A 16 -19.15 4.42 11.21
N PRO A 17 -19.76 3.36 10.63
CA PRO A 17 -19.17 2.03 10.71
C PRO A 17 -17.73 2.13 10.19
N GLY A 18 -16.79 1.58 10.96
CA GLY A 18 -15.37 1.62 10.60
C GLY A 18 -15.19 1.11 9.18
N LEU A 19 -14.34 1.80 8.41
CA LEU A 19 -13.90 1.31 7.11
C LEU A 19 -13.23 -0.04 7.36
N VAL A 20 -13.86 -1.10 6.85
CA VAL A 20 -13.27 -2.44 6.87
C VAL A 20 -12.10 -2.39 5.89
N SER A 21 -10.89 -2.61 6.39
CA SER A 21 -9.68 -2.62 5.56
C SER A 21 -9.76 -3.82 4.61
N ALA A 22 -9.62 -3.57 3.30
CA ALA A 22 -9.63 -4.61 2.29
C ALA A 22 -8.45 -5.54 2.54
N CYS A 23 -8.74 -6.77 2.95
CA CYS A 23 -7.75 -7.78 3.32
C CYS A 23 -7.66 -8.94 2.33
N ALA A 24 -8.55 -8.96 1.33
CA ALA A 24 -8.43 -9.85 0.20
C ALA A 24 -7.20 -9.48 -0.62
N THR A 25 -6.41 -10.47 -1.03
CA THR A 25 -5.09 -10.20 -1.63
C THR A 25 -4.89 -10.77 -3.04
N LEU A 26 -5.86 -11.50 -3.61
CA LEU A 26 -5.82 -11.92 -5.01
C LEU A 26 -6.73 -11.02 -5.85
N ASP A 27 -6.13 -10.22 -6.73
CA ASP A 27 -6.81 -9.22 -7.57
C ASP A 27 -6.45 -9.29 -9.08
N SER A 28 -5.38 -10.00 -9.48
CA SER A 28 -4.99 -10.08 -10.90
C SER A 28 -4.34 -11.39 -11.36
N SER A 29 -3.74 -12.18 -10.45
CA SER A 29 -3.08 -13.44 -10.80
C SER A 29 -3.62 -14.62 -9.99
N VAL A 30 -4.22 -15.59 -10.71
CA VAL A 30 -4.84 -16.77 -10.10
C VAL A 30 -4.12 -18.05 -10.53
N PRO A 31 -3.72 -18.92 -9.58
CA PRO A 31 -3.10 -20.21 -9.86
C PRO A 31 -3.89 -21.08 -10.85
N ASP A 32 -3.17 -21.92 -11.61
CA ASP A 32 -3.78 -22.90 -12.50
C ASP A 32 -4.78 -23.80 -11.75
N GLY A 33 -5.94 -24.01 -12.38
CA GLY A 33 -7.02 -24.83 -11.82
C GLY A 33 -8.09 -24.06 -11.05
N TYR A 34 -7.93 -22.75 -10.85
CA TYR A 34 -8.91 -21.89 -10.17
C TYR A 34 -9.49 -20.82 -11.10
N GLY A 35 -10.70 -20.36 -10.76
CA GLY A 35 -11.37 -19.24 -11.39
C GLY A 35 -10.95 -17.91 -10.77
N SER A 36 -11.20 -16.82 -11.47
CA SER A 36 -10.88 -15.46 -11.03
C SER A 36 -11.75 -15.02 -9.85
N PRO A 37 -11.20 -14.43 -8.77
CA PRO A 37 -12.00 -13.82 -7.71
C PRO A 37 -12.63 -12.49 -8.14
N TYR A 38 -12.35 -11.98 -9.34
CA TYR A 38 -12.88 -10.72 -9.86
C TYR A 38 -13.71 -10.90 -11.15
N ASN A 39 -14.43 -9.84 -11.52
CA ASN A 39 -15.33 -9.85 -12.65
C ASN A 39 -14.60 -9.71 -14.00
N MET A 40 -14.39 -10.84 -14.68
CA MET A 40 -13.76 -10.88 -16.01
C MET A 40 -14.56 -10.21 -17.14
N PHE A 41 -15.81 -9.82 -16.89
CA PHE A 41 -16.71 -9.22 -17.89
C PHE A 41 -16.93 -7.72 -17.67
N SER A 42 -16.36 -7.16 -16.60
CA SER A 42 -16.43 -5.75 -16.26
C SER A 42 -15.16 -5.03 -16.66
N GLU A 43 -15.28 -3.80 -17.17
CA GLU A 43 -14.12 -2.96 -17.49
C GLU A 43 -13.31 -2.59 -16.25
N VAL A 44 -13.93 -2.55 -15.07
CA VAL A 44 -13.27 -2.20 -13.80
C VAL A 44 -12.79 -3.43 -13.03
N SER A 45 -13.18 -4.65 -13.44
CA SER A 45 -12.74 -5.91 -12.83
C SER A 45 -12.90 -5.95 -11.31
N GLU A 46 -14.08 -5.57 -10.80
CA GLU A 46 -14.40 -5.58 -9.37
C GLU A 46 -14.31 -6.99 -8.76
N LEU A 47 -14.04 -7.09 -7.45
CA LEU A 47 -13.99 -8.37 -6.74
C LEU A 47 -15.39 -8.99 -6.64
N LEU A 48 -15.49 -10.26 -7.04
CA LEU A 48 -16.63 -11.12 -6.81
C LEU A 48 -16.50 -11.91 -5.51
N LEU A 49 -15.27 -12.24 -5.12
CA LEU A 49 -14.91 -12.89 -3.86
C LEU A 49 -13.98 -11.96 -3.08
N ASP A 50 -14.39 -11.61 -1.87
CA ASP A 50 -13.66 -10.74 -0.95
C ASP A 50 -13.82 -11.28 0.49
N ALA A 51 -13.22 -10.63 1.48
CA ALA A 51 -13.33 -10.99 2.89
C ALA A 51 -13.43 -9.77 3.80
N ASP A 52 -14.30 -9.84 4.81
CA ASP A 52 -14.27 -8.92 5.95
C ASP A 52 -13.27 -9.46 6.97
N CYS A 53 -12.15 -8.77 7.21
CA CYS A 53 -11.11 -9.26 8.10
C CYS A 53 -11.05 -8.56 9.46
N SER A 54 -10.48 -9.29 10.41
CA SER A 54 -10.04 -8.82 11.73
C SER A 54 -8.63 -9.33 11.99
N ALA A 55 -8.07 -9.03 13.16
CA ALA A 55 -6.77 -9.57 13.56
C ALA A 55 -6.73 -11.11 13.69
N THR A 56 -7.86 -11.78 13.93
CA THR A 56 -7.88 -13.23 14.25
C THR A 56 -8.76 -14.08 13.34
N THR A 57 -9.73 -13.46 12.68
CA THR A 57 -10.66 -14.13 11.79
C THR A 57 -10.93 -13.31 10.53
N PHE A 58 -11.37 -13.97 9.48
CA PHE A 58 -11.95 -13.33 8.29
C PHE A 58 -13.30 -13.96 7.97
N ARG A 59 -14.18 -13.19 7.34
CA ARG A 59 -15.49 -13.66 6.87
C ARG A 59 -15.53 -13.56 5.35
N PRO A 60 -15.65 -14.68 4.62
CA PRO A 60 -15.86 -14.64 3.17
C PRO A 60 -17.11 -13.82 2.82
N VAL A 61 -16.97 -12.90 1.87
CA VAL A 61 -18.08 -12.14 1.29
C VAL A 61 -18.05 -12.33 -0.23
N VAL A 62 -19.22 -12.46 -0.84
CA VAL A 62 -19.36 -12.80 -2.27
C VAL A 62 -20.37 -11.84 -2.91
N ASN A 63 -19.92 -11.10 -3.94
CA ASN A 63 -20.68 -10.07 -4.65
C ASN A 63 -21.21 -8.98 -3.69
N GLU A 64 -20.32 -8.38 -2.89
CA GLU A 64 -20.68 -7.31 -1.96
C GLU A 64 -19.85 -6.03 -2.16
N PRO A 65 -20.48 -4.83 -2.17
CA PRO A 65 -21.94 -4.59 -2.14
C PRO A 65 -22.65 -5.24 -3.35
N ASP A 66 -23.96 -5.49 -3.26
CA ASP A 66 -24.69 -6.22 -4.31
C ASP A 66 -24.81 -5.37 -5.59
N GLU A 67 -23.79 -5.44 -6.44
CA GLU A 67 -23.71 -4.68 -7.68
C GLU A 67 -24.53 -5.31 -8.81
N HIS A 68 -24.94 -6.58 -8.66
CA HIS A 68 -25.48 -7.42 -9.74
C HIS A 68 -26.76 -8.18 -9.36
N ALA A 69 -27.62 -7.55 -8.55
CA ALA A 69 -28.84 -8.16 -8.04
C ALA A 69 -29.72 -8.75 -9.18
N GLY A 70 -29.92 -10.07 -9.15
CA GLY A 70 -30.73 -10.80 -10.14
C GLY A 70 -29.98 -11.34 -11.36
N GLU A 71 -28.72 -10.92 -11.57
CA GLU A 71 -27.83 -11.42 -12.64
C GLU A 71 -26.63 -12.19 -12.07
N PHE A 72 -26.63 -12.42 -10.75
CA PHE A 72 -25.58 -13.11 -10.01
C PHE A 72 -26.12 -14.29 -9.20
N ALA A 73 -25.37 -15.39 -9.17
CA ALA A 73 -25.69 -16.54 -8.33
C ALA A 73 -24.44 -17.15 -7.68
N VAL A 74 -24.59 -17.61 -6.44
CA VAL A 74 -23.54 -18.21 -5.61
C VAL A 74 -23.95 -19.63 -5.21
N TRP A 75 -23.05 -20.60 -5.36
CA TRP A 75 -23.25 -21.93 -4.78
C TRP A 75 -23.12 -21.84 -3.26
N ASP A 76 -24.06 -22.43 -2.53
CA ASP A 76 -24.21 -22.24 -1.09
C ASP A 76 -23.12 -22.89 -0.22
N GLN A 77 -22.10 -23.49 -0.84
CA GLN A 77 -20.97 -24.11 -0.17
C GLN A 77 -19.66 -23.50 -0.69
N GLY A 78 -18.82 -23.05 0.24
CA GLY A 78 -17.44 -22.66 -0.02
C GLY A 78 -16.45 -23.62 0.63
N TYR A 79 -15.15 -23.42 0.39
CA TYR A 79 -14.10 -24.19 1.06
C TYR A 79 -12.97 -23.27 1.51
N VAL A 80 -12.38 -23.58 2.67
CA VAL A 80 -11.18 -22.91 3.20
C VAL A 80 -10.02 -23.90 3.27
N TRP A 81 -8.82 -23.46 2.92
CA TRP A 81 -7.63 -24.29 2.95
C TRP A 81 -7.04 -24.31 4.37
N ARG A 82 -7.01 -25.48 5.01
CA ARG A 82 -6.47 -25.71 6.35
C ARG A 82 -5.65 -26.99 6.36
N ASP A 83 -4.49 -26.97 7.00
CA ASP A 83 -3.67 -28.18 7.23
C ASP A 83 -3.47 -29.06 5.98
N SER A 84 -3.26 -28.41 4.83
CA SER A 84 -3.08 -29.05 3.51
C SER A 84 -4.32 -29.75 2.93
N GLN A 85 -5.52 -29.37 3.36
CA GLN A 85 -6.79 -29.87 2.86
C GLN A 85 -7.84 -28.75 2.74
N TRP A 86 -8.83 -28.95 1.88
CA TRP A 86 -10.00 -28.08 1.77
C TRP A 86 -11.07 -28.52 2.77
N GLU A 87 -11.52 -27.61 3.62
CA GLU A 87 -12.61 -27.81 4.56
C GLU A 87 -13.82 -26.98 4.12
N SER A 88 -15.01 -27.59 4.07
CA SER A 88 -16.21 -26.91 3.58
C SER A 88 -16.81 -25.98 4.64
N PHE A 89 -17.37 -24.86 4.20
CA PHE A 89 -18.22 -23.99 5.02
C PHE A 89 -19.48 -23.59 4.23
N ASP A 90 -20.52 -23.20 4.95
CA ASP A 90 -21.78 -22.79 4.35
C ASP A 90 -21.79 -21.28 4.08
N LEU A 91 -22.22 -20.90 2.88
CA LEU A 91 -22.56 -19.53 2.51
C LEU A 91 -24.04 -19.31 2.76
N VAL A 92 -24.40 -18.14 3.28
CA VAL A 92 -25.79 -17.73 3.53
C VAL A 92 -26.13 -16.48 2.70
N PRO A 93 -27.40 -16.34 2.24
CA PRO A 93 -27.82 -15.13 1.53
C PRO A 93 -27.63 -13.88 2.39
N SER A 94 -27.14 -12.81 1.79
CA SER A 94 -27.16 -11.47 2.39
C SER A 94 -28.58 -10.88 2.35
N GLU A 95 -28.81 -9.69 2.93
CA GLU A 95 -30.15 -9.16 3.22
C GLU A 95 -31.08 -9.07 1.99
N GLU A 96 -30.54 -8.80 0.79
CA GLU A 96 -31.29 -8.68 -0.46
C GLU A 96 -31.29 -9.95 -1.32
N ALA A 97 -30.53 -10.98 -0.92
CA ALA A 97 -30.35 -12.20 -1.69
C ALA A 97 -31.37 -13.28 -1.33
N THR A 98 -31.67 -14.16 -2.29
CA THR A 98 -32.67 -15.24 -2.12
C THR A 98 -32.08 -16.61 -2.37
N ARG A 99 -32.37 -17.58 -1.49
CA ARG A 99 -31.97 -18.97 -1.67
C ARG A 99 -32.97 -19.74 -2.53
N PHE A 100 -32.47 -20.44 -3.54
CA PHE A 100 -33.19 -21.40 -4.38
C PHE A 100 -32.41 -22.72 -4.48
N GLY A 101 -32.80 -23.70 -3.66
CA GLY A 101 -32.04 -24.95 -3.53
C GLY A 101 -30.65 -24.67 -2.97
N SER A 102 -29.61 -25.19 -3.64
CA SER A 102 -28.19 -24.95 -3.31
C SER A 102 -27.61 -23.70 -3.96
N TRP A 103 -28.45 -22.87 -4.59
CA TRP A 103 -28.05 -21.59 -5.17
C TRP A 103 -28.58 -20.44 -4.35
N ILE A 104 -27.77 -19.41 -4.19
CA ILE A 104 -28.11 -18.11 -3.64
C ILE A 104 -28.12 -17.14 -4.80
N TRP A 105 -29.23 -16.45 -5.03
CA TRP A 105 -29.37 -15.43 -6.07
C TRP A 105 -29.08 -14.08 -5.44
N GLY A 106 -28.08 -13.37 -5.97
CA GLY A 106 -27.49 -12.16 -5.36
C GLY A 106 -26.24 -12.47 -4.54
N SER A 107 -26.02 -11.67 -3.51
CA SER A 107 -24.86 -11.71 -2.60
C SER A 107 -24.93 -12.82 -1.53
N ALA A 108 -23.76 -13.24 -1.04
CA ALA A 108 -23.65 -14.24 0.03
C ALA A 108 -22.50 -13.96 0.99
N ARG A 109 -22.63 -14.45 2.22
CA ARG A 109 -21.61 -14.35 3.29
C ARG A 109 -21.33 -15.70 3.92
N GLY A 110 -20.07 -15.93 4.27
CA GLY A 110 -19.63 -17.08 5.05
C GLY A 110 -19.69 -16.84 6.55
N PRO A 111 -19.31 -17.84 7.37
CA PRO A 111 -19.07 -17.65 8.80
C PRO A 111 -17.73 -16.91 9.03
N ASP A 112 -17.47 -16.51 10.28
CA ASP A 112 -16.13 -16.11 10.68
C ASP A 112 -15.21 -17.33 10.70
N LEU A 113 -14.11 -17.25 9.94
CA LEU A 113 -13.10 -18.29 9.77
C LEU A 113 -11.79 -17.83 10.39
N GLU A 114 -11.12 -18.70 11.14
CA GLU A 114 -9.80 -18.39 11.70
C GLU A 114 -8.72 -18.39 10.62
N TYR A 115 -7.67 -17.58 10.78
CA TYR A 115 -6.46 -17.75 9.98
C TYR A 115 -5.76 -19.07 10.35
N GLY A 116 -5.00 -19.65 9.41
CA GLY A 116 -4.21 -20.85 9.68
C GLY A 116 -3.17 -20.65 10.79
N PRO A 117 -2.60 -21.73 11.36
CA PRO A 117 -1.53 -21.63 12.35
C PRO A 117 -0.38 -20.78 11.80
N GLY A 118 0.00 -19.74 12.54
CA GLY A 118 1.02 -18.76 12.13
C GLY A 118 0.48 -17.44 11.58
N GLN A 119 -0.85 -17.18 11.62
CA GLN A 119 -1.46 -15.88 11.26
C GLN A 119 -1.08 -15.41 9.84
N GLY A 120 -0.79 -16.36 8.94
CA GLY A 120 -0.54 -16.08 7.53
C GLY A 120 -1.82 -15.90 6.72
N ALA A 121 -1.66 -15.63 5.43
CA ALA A 121 -2.78 -15.61 4.49
C ALA A 121 -3.58 -16.93 4.54
N ALA A 122 -4.90 -16.82 4.68
CA ALA A 122 -5.83 -17.92 4.51
C ALA A 122 -6.35 -17.94 3.08
N TYR A 123 -6.52 -19.11 2.49
CA TYR A 123 -7.10 -19.27 1.15
C TYR A 123 -8.51 -19.82 1.26
N PHE A 124 -9.44 -19.28 0.49
CA PHE A 124 -10.80 -19.78 0.40
C PHE A 124 -11.31 -19.73 -1.03
N VAL A 125 -12.29 -20.59 -1.32
CA VAL A 125 -12.95 -20.64 -2.62
C VAL A 125 -14.46 -20.56 -2.49
N ALA A 126 -15.08 -19.92 -3.48
CA ALA A 126 -16.51 -19.94 -3.72
C ALA A 126 -16.77 -20.20 -5.21
N TYR A 127 -17.98 -20.64 -5.54
CA TYR A 127 -18.39 -20.88 -6.92
C TYR A 127 -19.52 -19.93 -7.29
N THR A 128 -19.25 -19.00 -8.18
CA THR A 128 -20.21 -17.99 -8.61
C THR A 128 -20.55 -18.13 -10.10
N CYS A 129 -21.71 -17.61 -10.46
CA CYS A 129 -22.21 -17.52 -11.82
C CYS A 129 -22.73 -16.11 -12.09
N GLN A 130 -22.41 -15.58 -13.27
CA GLN A 130 -22.91 -14.32 -13.78
C GLN A 130 -23.76 -14.57 -15.03
N TRP A 131 -24.86 -13.84 -15.19
CA TRP A 131 -25.71 -13.92 -16.38
C TRP A 131 -25.22 -12.94 -17.45
N ILE A 132 -24.48 -13.44 -18.44
CA ILE A 132 -23.84 -12.63 -19.49
C ILE A 132 -24.35 -13.07 -20.86
N ASP A 133 -24.79 -12.11 -21.67
CA ASP A 133 -25.26 -12.31 -23.04
C ASP A 133 -26.32 -13.44 -23.19
N GLY A 134 -27.23 -13.51 -22.21
CA GLY A 134 -28.31 -14.51 -22.22
C GLY A 134 -27.91 -15.91 -21.77
N GLY A 135 -26.78 -16.06 -21.07
CA GLY A 135 -26.37 -17.34 -20.49
C GLY A 135 -25.53 -17.23 -19.23
N TRP A 136 -25.59 -18.26 -18.39
CA TRP A 136 -24.77 -18.35 -17.18
C TRP A 136 -23.30 -18.64 -17.50
N LYS A 137 -22.42 -17.79 -16.97
CA LYS A 137 -20.97 -17.90 -17.00
C LYS A 137 -20.50 -18.16 -15.57
N CYS A 138 -20.00 -19.36 -15.30
CA CYS A 138 -19.73 -19.80 -13.92
C CYS A 138 -18.28 -20.17 -13.72
N GLY A 139 -17.70 -19.70 -12.62
CA GLY A 139 -16.34 -20.08 -12.22
C GLY A 139 -15.28 -19.69 -13.25
N CYS A 140 -15.45 -18.52 -13.88
CA CYS A 140 -14.65 -18.10 -15.01
C CYS A 140 -13.22 -17.77 -14.59
N ARG A 141 -12.24 -18.33 -15.31
CA ARG A 141 -10.84 -17.95 -15.16
C ARG A 141 -10.45 -16.75 -16.01
N ASP A 142 -11.04 -16.66 -17.20
CA ASP A 142 -10.80 -15.62 -18.18
C ASP A 142 -12.11 -15.16 -18.85
N GLY A 143 -12.04 -14.10 -19.65
CA GLY A 143 -13.20 -13.56 -20.37
C GLY A 143 -13.81 -14.53 -21.41
N SER A 144 -13.13 -15.62 -21.78
CA SER A 144 -13.72 -16.67 -22.63
C SER A 144 -14.64 -17.60 -21.84
N CYS A 145 -14.38 -17.74 -20.53
CA CYS A 145 -15.10 -18.58 -19.57
C CYS A 145 -15.47 -19.97 -20.12
N ARG A 146 -14.48 -20.65 -20.71
CA ARG A 146 -14.64 -22.00 -21.27
C ARG A 146 -14.53 -23.10 -20.22
N GLU A 147 -13.68 -22.89 -19.22
CA GLU A 147 -13.48 -23.80 -18.10
C GLU A 147 -14.20 -23.28 -16.86
N ARG A 148 -14.83 -24.20 -16.15
CA ARG A 148 -15.55 -23.91 -14.91
C ARG A 148 -14.66 -24.33 -13.75
N ALA A 149 -14.28 -23.38 -12.91
CA ALA A 149 -13.42 -23.63 -11.76
C ALA A 149 -13.96 -22.94 -10.50
N TRP A 150 -13.57 -23.43 -9.35
CA TRP A 150 -13.77 -22.73 -8.08
C TRP A 150 -12.95 -21.45 -8.10
N GLN A 151 -13.55 -20.32 -7.76
CA GLN A 151 -12.85 -19.05 -7.73
C GLN A 151 -12.08 -18.94 -6.42
N LEU A 152 -10.80 -18.57 -6.50
CA LEU A 152 -9.88 -18.55 -5.36
C LEU A 152 -9.61 -17.13 -4.90
N GLN A 153 -9.72 -16.92 -3.60
CA GLN A 153 -9.32 -15.69 -2.93
C GLN A 153 -8.40 -16.04 -1.74
N SER A 154 -7.58 -15.09 -1.31
CA SER A 154 -6.90 -15.16 -0.02
C SER A 154 -7.20 -13.96 0.84
N ALA A 155 -7.29 -14.18 2.14
CA ALA A 155 -7.52 -13.18 3.16
C ALA A 155 -6.32 -13.14 4.13
N GLN A 156 -5.85 -11.95 4.49
CA GLN A 156 -4.80 -11.76 5.50
C GLN A 156 -5.37 -11.13 6.77
N PRO A 157 -4.75 -11.34 7.95
CA PRO A 157 -5.16 -10.65 9.17
C PRO A 157 -5.19 -9.14 8.97
N ALA A 158 -6.31 -8.52 9.31
CA ALA A 158 -6.33 -7.06 9.44
C ALA A 158 -5.42 -6.70 10.60
N THR A 159 -4.39 -5.90 10.35
CA THR A 159 -3.54 -5.40 11.44
C THR A 159 -4.25 -4.22 12.09
N ASP A 160 -5.19 -4.49 13.00
CA ASP A 160 -5.90 -3.42 13.75
C ASP A 160 -4.93 -2.53 14.55
N SER A 161 -3.71 -2.99 14.76
CA SER A 161 -2.63 -2.23 15.39
C SER A 161 -1.65 -1.71 14.34
N PRO A 162 -1.22 -0.45 14.46
CA PRO A 162 -0.22 0.09 13.57
C PRO A 162 1.08 -0.72 13.66
N ILE A 163 1.66 -1.06 12.51
CA ILE A 163 3.03 -1.60 12.47
C ILE A 163 3.96 -0.41 12.66
N ILE A 164 4.78 -0.43 13.71
CA ILE A 164 5.73 0.65 14.00
C ILE A 164 7.15 0.10 13.93
N PHE A 165 7.99 0.73 13.12
CA PHE A 165 9.42 0.54 13.08
C PHE A 165 10.11 1.86 13.44
N THR A 166 11.10 1.81 14.33
CA THR A 166 11.89 2.97 14.73
C THR A 166 13.37 2.61 14.77
N ASP A 167 14.22 3.56 14.40
CA ASP A 167 15.67 3.44 14.53
C ASP A 167 16.25 4.83 14.83
N ASP A 168 16.92 4.95 15.97
CA ASP A 168 17.67 6.14 16.40
C ASP A 168 19.18 6.00 16.10
N PHE A 169 19.58 4.90 15.45
CA PHE A 169 20.94 4.62 14.99
C PHE A 169 22.04 4.62 16.06
N GLU A 170 21.66 4.60 17.34
CA GLU A 170 22.58 4.45 18.47
C GLU A 170 23.16 3.04 18.57
N GLU A 171 22.44 2.06 18.03
CA GLU A 171 22.91 0.68 17.87
C GLU A 171 23.45 0.41 16.46
N PRO A 172 24.36 -0.57 16.28
CA PRO A 172 24.85 -0.95 14.96
C PRO A 172 23.73 -1.39 14.03
N LEU A 173 23.80 -0.97 12.76
CA LEU A 173 22.86 -1.40 11.72
C LEU A 173 22.84 -2.93 11.58
N VAL A 174 21.69 -3.53 11.87
CA VAL A 174 21.42 -4.96 11.68
C VAL A 174 20.62 -5.16 10.41
N PHE A 175 21.09 -6.05 9.54
CA PHE A 175 20.38 -6.41 8.31
C PHE A 175 19.71 -7.77 8.49
N ASP A 176 18.43 -7.71 8.82
CA ASP A 176 17.53 -8.84 8.94
C ASP A 176 16.20 -8.48 8.30
N ALA A 177 15.80 -9.27 7.30
CA ALA A 177 14.62 -9.03 6.48
C ALA A 177 13.30 -9.01 7.27
N GLU A 178 13.26 -9.71 8.40
CA GLU A 178 12.03 -9.87 9.18
C GLU A 178 11.89 -8.76 10.24
N THR A 179 12.95 -8.50 11.01
CA THR A 179 12.85 -7.64 12.19
C THR A 179 13.44 -6.24 12.01
N GLN A 180 14.43 -6.09 11.12
CA GLN A 180 15.25 -4.87 11.01
C GLN A 180 15.31 -4.39 9.55
N TRP A 181 16.41 -3.76 9.16
CA TRP A 181 16.68 -3.35 7.79
C TRP A 181 16.82 -4.56 6.88
N LYS A 182 16.17 -4.53 5.71
CA LYS A 182 16.33 -5.58 4.71
C LYS A 182 17.73 -5.55 4.10
N GLN A 183 18.16 -4.38 3.64
CA GLN A 183 19.44 -4.20 2.95
C GLN A 183 19.85 -2.72 2.88
N ARG A 184 21.11 -2.50 2.51
CA ARG A 184 21.59 -1.23 1.95
C ARG A 184 21.48 -1.29 0.44
N GLN A 185 20.92 -0.26 -0.20
CA GLN A 185 21.02 -0.11 -1.65
C GLN A 185 22.07 0.96 -1.95
N LEU A 186 23.11 0.55 -2.67
CA LEU A 186 24.26 1.39 -2.96
C LEU A 186 24.51 1.39 -4.47
N VAL A 187 24.50 2.58 -5.07
CA VAL A 187 24.95 2.80 -6.46
C VAL A 187 25.98 3.92 -6.44
N ARG A 188 27.26 3.54 -6.43
CA ARG A 188 28.39 4.47 -6.27
C ARG A 188 28.24 5.34 -5.01
N GLY A 189 27.74 4.77 -3.93
CA GLY A 189 27.49 5.48 -2.69
C GLY A 189 27.91 4.68 -1.47
N THR A 190 27.84 5.32 -0.31
CA THR A 190 28.13 4.73 1.00
C THR A 190 27.04 5.09 1.99
N VAL A 191 26.84 4.21 2.97
CA VAL A 191 25.97 4.42 4.13
C VAL A 191 26.78 4.03 5.35
N GLU A 192 27.10 5.02 6.19
CA GLU A 192 27.99 4.87 7.34
C GLU A 192 27.37 5.47 8.60
N ARG A 193 27.68 4.90 9.76
CA ARG A 193 27.38 5.52 11.05
C ARG A 193 28.48 6.52 11.38
N VAL A 194 28.11 7.75 11.67
CA VAL A 194 29.04 8.84 12.00
C VAL A 194 28.55 9.58 13.24
N THR A 195 29.42 10.36 13.88
CA THR A 195 29.03 11.25 14.97
C THR A 195 28.24 12.45 14.43
N ASP A 196 27.14 12.83 15.07
CA ASP A 196 26.38 14.02 14.69
C ASP A 196 27.27 15.29 14.78
N PRO A 197 27.36 16.11 13.71
CA PRO A 197 28.14 17.35 13.73
C PRO A 197 27.63 18.42 14.72
N ARG A 198 26.41 18.27 15.24
CA ARG A 198 25.78 19.17 16.22
C ARG A 198 25.76 18.59 17.64
N ASP A 199 25.87 17.28 17.80
CA ASP A 199 25.86 16.60 19.09
C ASP A 199 26.89 15.43 19.13
N PRO A 200 28.06 15.60 19.77
CA PRO A 200 29.11 14.58 19.75
C PRO A 200 28.74 13.28 20.48
N ASP A 201 27.66 13.27 21.27
CA ASP A 201 27.17 12.09 21.98
C ASP A 201 26.10 11.32 21.17
N ASN A 202 25.69 11.84 20.00
CA ASN A 202 24.68 11.24 19.11
C ASN A 202 25.34 10.57 17.88
N THR A 203 24.79 9.44 17.44
CA THR A 203 25.22 8.71 16.25
C THR A 203 24.16 8.79 15.16
N VAL A 204 24.57 9.20 13.96
CA VAL A 204 23.65 9.37 12.82
C VAL A 204 24.10 8.58 11.61
N ILE A 205 23.24 8.45 10.61
CA ILE A 205 23.60 7.86 9.33
C ILE A 205 24.05 8.93 8.36
N GLU A 206 25.27 8.81 7.85
CA GLU A 206 25.73 9.53 6.67
C GLU A 206 25.44 8.70 5.41
N ALA A 207 24.66 9.27 4.49
CA ALA A 207 24.43 8.73 3.17
C ALA A 207 25.13 9.60 2.12
N THR A 208 26.06 8.99 1.38
CA THR A 208 26.79 9.65 0.30
C THR A 208 26.44 9.02 -1.04
N ALA A 209 25.86 9.79 -1.95
CA ALA A 209 25.55 9.38 -3.31
C ALA A 209 26.59 9.96 -4.28
N GLY A 210 27.32 9.08 -4.97
CA GLY A 210 28.37 9.49 -5.89
C GLY A 210 27.85 10.24 -7.12
N ARG A 211 28.76 10.99 -7.75
CA ARG A 211 28.47 11.80 -8.94
C ARG A 211 27.83 11.00 -10.08
N ARG A 212 26.95 11.62 -10.86
CA ARG A 212 26.50 11.09 -12.16
C ARG A 212 27.66 11.06 -13.18
N THR A 213 27.97 9.88 -13.74
CA THR A 213 29.08 9.69 -14.71
C THR A 213 28.63 9.56 -16.15
N VAL A 214 27.42 9.08 -16.41
CA VAL A 214 26.83 8.95 -17.75
C VAL A 214 25.34 9.27 -17.73
N THR A 215 24.74 9.39 -18.91
CA THR A 215 23.28 9.45 -19.07
C THR A 215 22.68 8.14 -18.55
N ASN A 216 21.82 8.21 -17.53
CA ASN A 216 21.07 7.10 -16.90
C ASN A 216 21.71 6.38 -15.71
N GLU A 217 22.91 6.75 -15.26
CA GLU A 217 23.46 6.25 -14.00
C GLU A 217 23.21 7.23 -12.85
N VAL A 218 22.49 6.77 -11.83
CA VAL A 218 22.15 7.58 -10.64
C VAL A 218 23.07 7.23 -9.48
N GLY A 219 23.43 8.22 -8.65
CA GLY A 219 24.11 7.96 -7.38
C GLY A 219 23.06 7.62 -6.33
N LYS A 220 23.28 6.57 -5.53
CA LYS A 220 22.30 6.09 -4.55
C LYS A 220 22.96 5.53 -3.29
N ALA A 221 22.41 5.86 -2.13
CA ALA A 221 22.82 5.39 -0.81
C ALA A 221 21.64 5.45 0.16
N ASP A 222 21.02 4.30 0.45
CA ASP A 222 19.78 4.22 1.23
C ASP A 222 19.66 2.90 2.00
N LEU A 223 18.82 2.95 3.02
CA LEU A 223 18.40 1.81 3.84
C LEU A 223 16.97 1.43 3.46
N ILE A 224 16.70 0.13 3.32
CA ILE A 224 15.41 -0.40 2.91
C ILE A 224 14.77 -1.19 4.04
N LYS A 225 13.56 -0.81 4.45
CA LYS A 225 12.70 -1.61 5.33
C LYS A 225 11.62 -2.30 4.48
N ARG A 226 11.43 -3.60 4.70
CA ARG A 226 10.37 -4.40 4.10
C ARG A 226 9.23 -4.59 5.08
N PHE A 227 8.03 -4.69 4.53
CA PHE A 227 6.80 -5.03 5.25
C PHE A 227 6.12 -6.21 4.55
N LEU A 228 5.11 -6.77 5.21
CA LEU A 228 4.09 -7.53 4.48
C LEU A 228 3.38 -6.58 3.50
N PRO A 229 2.78 -7.09 2.40
CA PRO A 229 2.03 -6.27 1.46
C PRO A 229 1.01 -5.38 2.17
N ILE A 230 1.17 -4.07 2.02
CA ILE A 230 0.32 -3.02 2.58
C ILE A 230 -0.81 -2.79 1.58
N PRO A 231 -2.08 -3.05 1.95
CA PRO A 231 -3.20 -2.98 1.03
C PRO A 231 -3.56 -1.53 0.67
N LEU A 232 -4.48 -1.39 -0.27
CA LEU A 232 -5.16 -0.12 -0.58
C LEU A 232 -5.90 0.42 0.65
N GLY A 233 -5.96 1.75 0.77
CA GLY A 233 -6.61 2.46 1.88
C GLY A 233 -5.74 2.66 3.12
N SER A 234 -4.65 1.90 3.24
CA SER A 234 -3.70 2.02 4.36
C SER A 234 -2.99 3.38 4.37
N THR A 235 -2.65 3.85 5.58
CA THR A 235 -1.81 5.03 5.77
C THR A 235 -0.40 4.63 6.17
N ILE A 236 0.59 5.03 5.37
CA ILE A 236 2.02 4.89 5.67
C ILE A 236 2.53 6.26 6.12
N VAL A 237 3.11 6.33 7.32
CA VAL A 237 3.77 7.53 7.84
C VAL A 237 5.25 7.26 7.98
N VAL A 238 6.06 8.04 7.27
CA VAL A 238 7.52 8.01 7.36
C VAL A 238 7.98 9.35 7.95
N GLU A 239 8.65 9.32 9.08
CA GLU A 239 9.20 10.50 9.75
C GLU A 239 10.69 10.28 10.01
N ALA A 240 11.52 11.25 9.66
CA ALA A 240 12.94 11.22 9.97
C ALA A 240 13.50 12.65 10.02
N ASP A 241 14.59 12.81 10.75
CA ASP A 241 15.37 14.04 10.76
C ASP A 241 16.42 13.99 9.65
N PHE A 242 16.59 15.09 8.91
CA PHE A 242 17.59 15.24 7.86
C PHE A 242 18.48 16.46 8.13
N PHE A 243 19.77 16.29 7.91
CA PHE A 243 20.76 17.35 7.95
C PHE A 243 21.48 17.45 6.62
N PHE A 244 21.56 18.66 6.07
CA PHE A 244 22.23 18.93 4.80
C PHE A 244 23.56 19.64 5.07
N PRO A 245 24.72 18.96 4.93
CA PRO A 245 26.02 19.60 4.98
C PRO A 245 26.13 20.79 4.01
N ARG A 246 26.97 21.76 4.33
CA ARG A 246 27.08 23.04 3.59
C ARG A 246 27.38 22.89 2.09
N ASP A 247 28.07 21.83 1.70
CA ASP A 247 28.45 21.51 0.33
C ASP A 247 27.42 20.66 -0.42
N THR A 248 26.39 20.18 0.27
CA THR A 248 25.27 19.46 -0.35
C THR A 248 24.40 20.41 -1.16
N ARG A 249 24.14 20.05 -2.41
CA ARG A 249 23.19 20.76 -3.24
C ARG A 249 21.78 20.28 -2.90
N ILE A 250 20.98 21.13 -2.26
CA ILE A 250 19.59 20.88 -1.89
C ILE A 250 18.67 21.05 -3.13
N ASP A 251 18.99 20.31 -4.18
CA ASP A 251 18.25 20.29 -5.43
C ASP A 251 18.46 18.95 -6.13
N SER A 252 17.37 18.41 -6.64
CA SER A 252 17.31 17.12 -7.31
C SER A 252 17.77 15.93 -6.46
N LEU A 253 17.32 15.89 -5.20
CA LEU A 253 17.58 14.79 -4.26
C LEU A 253 16.30 13.98 -4.00
N LEU A 254 16.36 12.66 -4.00
CA LEU A 254 15.29 11.80 -3.48
C LEU A 254 15.68 11.35 -2.08
N LEU A 255 14.80 11.59 -1.12
CA LEU A 255 15.06 11.32 0.31
C LEU A 255 14.39 10.01 0.77
N MET A 256 13.20 9.73 0.24
CA MET A 256 12.42 8.57 0.61
C MET A 256 11.70 7.99 -0.61
N ASP A 257 11.67 6.67 -0.73
CA ASP A 257 10.88 5.97 -1.73
C ASP A 257 9.90 5.03 -1.00
N VAL A 258 8.61 5.04 -1.37
CA VAL A 258 7.58 4.11 -0.89
C VAL A 258 7.17 3.26 -2.08
N GLU A 259 7.61 1.99 -2.08
CA GLU A 259 7.66 1.17 -3.29
C GLU A 259 7.03 -0.22 -3.11
N CYS A 260 6.64 -0.80 -4.23
CA CYS A 260 6.30 -2.20 -4.35
C CYS A 260 7.44 -2.97 -5.04
N THR A 261 8.10 -3.87 -4.31
CA THR A 261 9.12 -4.77 -4.88
C THR A 261 8.48 -6.04 -5.45
N ASP A 262 7.34 -6.49 -4.91
CA ASP A 262 6.67 -7.73 -5.32
C ASP A 262 5.44 -7.50 -6.23
N CYS A 263 5.39 -6.40 -6.99
CA CYS A 263 4.30 -6.09 -7.95
C CYS A 263 4.48 -6.72 -9.35
N GLY A 264 5.47 -7.58 -9.54
CA GLY A 264 5.69 -8.29 -10.80
C GLY A 264 6.54 -7.56 -11.83
N ILE A 265 7.21 -6.46 -11.44
CA ILE A 265 8.20 -5.77 -12.26
C ILE A 265 9.49 -5.46 -11.48
N ASP A 266 10.64 -5.53 -12.17
CA ASP A 266 11.97 -5.39 -11.54
C ASP A 266 12.39 -3.94 -11.25
N THR A 267 11.49 -2.96 -11.39
CA THR A 267 11.80 -1.52 -11.26
C THR A 267 11.39 -0.90 -9.93
N ASN A 268 10.80 -1.69 -9.03
CA ASN A 268 10.27 -1.26 -7.73
C ASN A 268 9.43 0.03 -7.85
N PRO A 269 8.31 0.01 -8.58
CA PRO A 269 7.46 1.17 -8.77
C PRO A 269 6.93 1.69 -7.44
N GLY A 270 6.78 3.01 -7.35
CA GLY A 270 6.35 3.66 -6.12
C GLY A 270 6.23 5.16 -6.24
N THR A 271 5.94 5.78 -5.11
CA THR A 271 5.99 7.24 -4.95
C THR A 271 7.25 7.64 -4.21
N ARG A 272 7.72 8.86 -4.45
CA ARG A 272 9.00 9.31 -3.90
C ARG A 272 8.89 10.70 -3.31
N LEU A 273 9.54 10.92 -2.19
CA LEU A 273 9.76 12.23 -1.60
C LEU A 273 11.02 12.84 -2.21
N TYR A 274 10.83 13.96 -2.91
CA TYR A 274 11.86 14.59 -3.74
C TYR A 274 12.09 16.03 -3.32
N VAL A 275 13.34 16.46 -3.32
CA VAL A 275 13.74 17.84 -3.07
C VAL A 275 14.17 18.49 -4.38
N ARG A 276 13.59 19.65 -4.68
CA ARG A 276 13.91 20.46 -5.85
C ARG A 276 13.86 21.92 -5.51
N ASP A 277 14.92 22.65 -5.84
CA ASP A 277 15.05 24.07 -5.53
C ASP A 277 14.75 24.35 -4.04
N GLY A 278 15.33 23.56 -3.14
CA GLY A 278 15.12 23.69 -1.69
C GLY A 278 13.77 23.20 -1.15
N SER A 279 12.79 22.93 -2.01
CA SER A 279 11.42 22.55 -1.63
C SER A 279 11.18 21.05 -1.73
N VAL A 280 10.42 20.51 -0.78
CA VAL A 280 9.98 19.10 -0.77
C VAL A 280 8.77 18.90 -1.67
N ARG A 281 8.74 17.81 -2.44
CA ARG A 281 7.73 17.44 -3.43
C ARG A 281 7.45 15.95 -3.39
N ILE A 282 6.32 15.52 -3.95
CA ILE A 282 6.05 14.12 -4.28
C ILE A 282 6.29 13.91 -5.77
N ASP A 283 7.07 12.88 -6.11
CA ASP A 283 7.37 12.45 -7.47
C ASP A 283 6.71 11.08 -7.76
N ARG A 284 5.76 11.08 -8.71
CA ARG A 284 4.98 9.91 -9.14
C ARG A 284 5.45 9.28 -10.46
N ALA A 285 6.60 9.68 -11.01
CA ALA A 285 7.04 9.18 -12.32
C ALA A 285 7.32 7.66 -12.32
N LYS A 286 7.68 7.06 -11.17
CA LYS A 286 7.88 5.61 -11.03
C LYS A 286 6.58 4.79 -11.12
N ILE A 287 5.42 5.44 -11.08
CA ILE A 287 4.09 4.82 -11.29
C ILE A 287 3.40 5.39 -12.55
N GLY A 288 4.17 5.91 -13.52
CA GLY A 288 3.68 6.18 -14.87
C GLY A 288 3.05 7.56 -15.11
N PHE A 289 3.18 8.51 -14.19
CA PHE A 289 2.63 9.87 -14.35
C PHE A 289 3.66 10.85 -14.91
N ASP A 290 3.33 11.54 -16.00
CA ASP A 290 4.17 12.57 -16.62
C ASP A 290 4.13 13.92 -15.88
N ASP A 291 2.96 14.31 -15.34
CA ASP A 291 2.83 15.42 -14.39
C ASP A 291 3.04 14.89 -12.96
N ASN A 292 4.31 14.64 -12.67
CA ASN A 292 4.71 13.84 -11.53
C ASN A 292 4.79 14.62 -10.23
N PHE A 293 4.76 15.96 -10.25
CA PHE A 293 4.93 16.81 -9.07
C PHE A 293 3.60 17.36 -8.55
N ALA A 294 3.27 17.01 -7.31
CA ALA A 294 2.18 17.67 -6.60
C ALA A 294 2.49 19.15 -6.29
N PRO A 295 1.46 20.02 -6.20
CA PRO A 295 1.62 21.40 -5.74
C PRO A 295 2.24 21.47 -4.34
N THR A 296 3.08 22.48 -4.11
CA THR A 296 3.80 22.67 -2.85
C THR A 296 3.73 24.12 -2.41
N VAL A 297 3.73 24.35 -1.10
CA VAL A 297 4.00 25.67 -0.54
C VAL A 297 5.52 25.82 -0.51
N GLU A 298 6.03 26.94 -1.02
CA GLU A 298 7.47 27.22 -0.96
C GLU A 298 7.92 27.22 0.51
N HIS A 299 8.80 26.28 0.82
CA HIS A 299 9.52 26.20 2.09
C HIS A 299 10.91 25.69 1.78
N GLU A 300 11.92 26.39 2.27
CA GLU A 300 13.31 26.11 1.92
C GLU A 300 13.98 25.30 3.02
N LEU A 301 14.40 24.09 2.69
CA LEU A 301 15.35 23.33 3.48
C LEU A 301 16.67 24.11 3.60
N MET A 302 17.22 24.18 4.81
CA MET A 302 18.43 24.94 5.11
C MET A 302 19.62 24.02 5.34
N HIS A 303 20.79 24.49 4.93
CA HIS A 303 22.06 23.85 5.26
C HIS A 303 22.37 23.94 6.75
N GLU A 304 23.18 22.99 7.19
CA GLU A 304 23.76 22.93 8.53
C GLU A 304 22.71 22.93 9.65
N ARG A 305 21.49 22.47 9.38
CA ARG A 305 20.39 22.39 10.34
C ARG A 305 19.66 21.06 10.18
N TRP A 306 19.26 20.48 11.31
CA TRP A 306 18.33 19.36 11.35
C TRP A 306 16.91 19.82 11.02
N HIS A 307 16.28 19.10 10.09
CA HIS A 307 14.91 19.28 9.65
C HIS A 307 14.13 17.99 9.87
N THR A 308 13.02 18.07 10.59
CA THR A 308 12.11 16.92 10.73
C THR A 308 11.18 16.89 9.54
N ILE A 309 11.24 15.82 8.75
CA ILE A 309 10.33 15.60 7.63
C ILE A 309 9.43 14.43 7.94
N ARG A 310 8.12 14.67 7.91
CA ARG A 310 7.07 13.67 8.11
C ARG A 310 6.21 13.59 6.86
N TRP A 311 6.18 12.42 6.24
CA TRP A 311 5.36 12.13 5.08
C TRP A 311 4.27 11.13 5.45
N GLU A 312 3.01 11.56 5.38
CA GLU A 312 1.84 10.70 5.50
C GLU A 312 1.29 10.40 4.10
N LEU A 313 1.30 9.13 3.70
CA LEU A 313 0.81 8.65 2.41
C LEU A 313 -0.38 7.71 2.63
N VAL A 314 -1.49 7.94 1.94
CA VAL A 314 -2.59 6.97 1.86
C VAL A 314 -2.45 6.19 0.55
N THR A 315 -2.36 4.87 0.63
CA THR A 315 -2.30 3.98 -0.54
C THR A 315 -3.64 4.00 -1.28
N GLY A 316 -3.64 4.38 -2.56
CA GLY A 316 -4.89 4.61 -3.27
C GLY A 316 -4.73 4.90 -4.75
N VAL A 317 -5.85 4.78 -5.47
CA VAL A 317 -5.97 5.11 -6.89
C VAL A 317 -6.89 6.32 -7.05
N GLY A 318 -6.50 7.25 -7.94
CA GLY A 318 -7.29 8.44 -8.20
C GLY A 318 -7.44 9.31 -6.96
N ASN A 319 -8.68 9.59 -6.55
CA ASN A 319 -8.99 10.42 -5.39
C ASN A 319 -8.97 9.67 -4.04
N GLN A 320 -8.67 8.36 -4.05
CA GLN A 320 -8.54 7.57 -2.81
C GLN A 320 -7.11 7.63 -2.24
N GLY A 321 -6.12 7.99 -3.07
CA GLY A 321 -4.74 8.15 -2.63
C GLY A 321 -4.44 9.60 -2.24
N SER A 322 -3.58 9.79 -1.25
CA SER A 322 -3.16 11.13 -0.84
C SER A 322 -1.73 11.13 -0.29
N SER A 323 -1.12 12.32 -0.25
CA SER A 323 0.17 12.57 0.38
C SER A 323 0.13 13.91 1.10
N HIS A 324 0.49 13.89 2.38
CA HIS A 324 0.68 15.07 3.21
C HIS A 324 2.14 15.09 3.68
N VAL A 325 2.84 16.20 3.46
CA VAL A 325 4.22 16.35 3.92
C VAL A 325 4.29 17.50 4.90
N TYR A 326 4.88 17.23 6.05
CA TYR A 326 5.19 18.21 7.07
C TYR A 326 6.70 18.40 7.13
N LEU A 327 7.14 19.65 7.16
CA LEU A 327 8.52 20.06 7.38
C LEU A 327 8.56 20.90 8.64
N ASP A 328 9.33 20.46 9.64
CA ASP A 328 9.42 21.09 10.96
C ASP A 328 8.04 21.31 11.61
N GLY A 329 7.13 20.35 11.43
CA GLY A 329 5.75 20.38 11.92
C GLY A 329 4.77 21.25 11.12
N GLN A 330 5.21 21.91 10.05
CA GLN A 330 4.34 22.69 9.15
C GLN A 330 4.00 21.90 7.90
N ILE A 331 2.73 21.88 7.50
CA ILE A 331 2.33 21.26 6.23
C ILE A 331 2.90 22.07 5.05
N VAL A 332 3.67 21.41 4.18
CA VAL A 332 4.30 22.01 2.98
C VAL A 332 3.78 21.41 1.69
N LEU A 333 3.12 20.25 1.77
CA LEU A 333 2.45 19.59 0.66
C LEU A 333 1.18 18.91 1.18
N ASP A 334 0.08 19.09 0.45
CA ASP A 334 -1.21 18.42 0.66
C ASP A 334 -1.77 18.10 -0.73
N ALA A 335 -1.73 16.82 -1.10
CA ALA A 335 -2.07 16.39 -2.45
C ALA A 335 -2.90 15.11 -2.46
N GLN A 336 -3.88 15.09 -3.36
CA GLN A 336 -4.69 13.92 -3.69
C GLN A 336 -4.23 13.34 -5.03
N GLY A 337 -4.29 12.02 -5.19
CA GLY A 337 -3.91 11.35 -6.42
C GLY A 337 -3.48 9.90 -6.20
N THR A 338 -3.32 9.16 -7.31
CA THR A 338 -2.78 7.80 -7.27
C THR A 338 -1.41 7.75 -6.59
N THR A 339 -1.25 6.85 -5.63
CA THR A 339 -0.03 6.65 -4.82
C THR A 339 0.58 5.25 -4.97
N ILE A 340 -0.05 4.36 -5.74
CA ILE A 340 0.44 3.01 -6.00
C ILE A 340 0.49 2.71 -7.51
N LEU A 341 1.22 1.66 -7.90
CA LEU A 341 1.15 1.14 -9.26
C LEU A 341 -0.24 0.53 -9.52
N THR A 342 -0.77 0.69 -10.72
CA THR A 342 -2.07 0.13 -11.12
C THR A 342 -1.94 -0.73 -12.37
N GLN A 343 -2.87 -1.68 -12.55
CA GLN A 343 -2.94 -2.47 -13.79
C GLN A 343 -3.11 -1.59 -15.03
N GLN A 344 -3.82 -0.46 -14.94
CA GLN A 344 -3.94 0.51 -16.04
C GLN A 344 -2.57 1.02 -16.52
N VAL A 345 -1.65 1.30 -15.59
CA VAL A 345 -0.27 1.69 -15.92
C VAL A 345 0.46 0.50 -16.53
N GLY A 346 0.27 -0.70 -15.99
CA GLY A 346 0.76 -1.94 -16.58
C GLY A 346 0.35 -2.09 -18.05
N ASP A 347 -0.93 -1.92 -18.36
CA ASP A 347 -1.48 -2.02 -19.71
C ASP A 347 -0.88 -0.97 -20.65
N GLN A 348 -0.70 0.26 -20.17
CA GLN A 348 -0.08 1.35 -20.94
C GLN A 348 1.35 1.01 -21.37
N TYR A 349 2.11 0.29 -20.54
CA TYR A 349 3.51 -0.03 -20.77
C TYR A 349 3.78 -1.50 -21.14
N GLY A 350 2.72 -2.32 -21.25
CA GLY A 350 2.80 -3.71 -21.71
C GLY A 350 3.30 -4.70 -20.66
N PHE A 351 2.93 -4.54 -19.38
CA PHE A 351 3.22 -5.51 -18.32
C PHE A 351 2.00 -5.78 -17.42
N THR A 352 2.04 -6.91 -16.71
CA THR A 352 0.99 -7.31 -15.75
C THR A 352 1.44 -6.96 -14.34
N VAL A 353 0.60 -6.25 -13.61
CA VAL A 353 0.78 -5.95 -12.19
C VAL A 353 0.23 -7.11 -11.39
N THR A 354 1.09 -7.77 -10.63
CA THR A 354 0.70 -8.97 -9.85
C THR A 354 0.14 -8.63 -8.47
N ALA A 355 0.33 -7.39 -8.01
CA ALA A 355 -0.20 -6.89 -6.75
C ALA A 355 -0.29 -5.35 -6.75
N ASN A 356 -1.43 -4.81 -6.32
CA ASN A 356 -1.65 -3.38 -6.10
C ASN A 356 -1.35 -2.98 -4.65
N THR A 357 -0.11 -3.21 -4.19
CA THR A 357 0.29 -3.01 -2.78
C THR A 357 1.58 -2.19 -2.68
N ILE A 358 1.92 -1.77 -1.48
CA ILE A 358 3.26 -1.28 -1.12
C ILE A 358 3.88 -2.29 -0.15
N ASP A 359 5.17 -2.56 -0.23
CA ASP A 359 5.81 -3.55 0.64
C ASP A 359 7.20 -3.11 1.11
N SER A 360 7.59 -1.87 0.79
CA SER A 360 8.86 -1.31 1.19
C SER A 360 8.86 0.20 1.36
N VAL A 361 9.67 0.65 2.31
CA VAL A 361 10.06 2.05 2.49
C VAL A 361 11.58 2.12 2.44
N GLN A 362 12.09 3.06 1.66
CA GLN A 362 13.52 3.36 1.55
C GLN A 362 13.77 4.76 2.10
N VAL A 363 14.83 4.92 2.87
CA VAL A 363 15.25 6.22 3.43
C VAL A 363 16.74 6.40 3.19
N GLY A 364 17.11 7.55 2.64
CA GLY A 364 18.51 7.88 2.36
C GLY A 364 18.63 8.93 1.28
N LEU A 365 19.49 8.69 0.29
CA LEU A 365 19.83 9.65 -0.74
C LEU A 365 19.95 9.02 -2.12
N THR A 366 19.14 9.51 -3.06
CA THR A 366 19.41 9.33 -4.50
C THR A 366 19.60 10.68 -5.19
N ALA A 367 20.70 10.86 -5.91
CA ALA A 367 21.10 12.13 -6.51
C ALA A 367 21.13 12.06 -8.06
N ASN A 368 19.96 11.93 -8.68
CA ASN A 368 19.82 11.59 -10.11
C ASN A 368 20.40 12.62 -11.10
N SER A 369 20.46 13.89 -10.71
CA SER A 369 20.82 15.00 -11.61
C SER A 369 22.10 15.72 -11.19
N ASN A 370 22.73 15.30 -10.10
CA ASN A 370 23.92 15.95 -9.57
C ASN A 370 25.20 15.37 -10.20
N ASN A 371 26.03 16.26 -10.74
CA ASN A 371 27.32 15.92 -11.35
C ASN A 371 28.48 15.95 -10.34
N THR A 372 28.17 16.24 -9.08
CA THR A 372 29.06 16.12 -7.92
C THR A 372 28.49 15.09 -6.97
N GLU A 373 29.36 14.53 -6.13
CA GLU A 373 28.94 13.75 -4.97
C GLU A 373 28.01 14.58 -4.09
N GLN A 374 27.02 13.92 -3.50
CA GLN A 374 26.05 14.52 -2.58
C GLN A 374 26.06 13.72 -1.29
N THR A 375 26.02 14.42 -0.16
CA THR A 375 25.98 13.80 1.16
C THR A 375 24.81 14.37 1.95
N LEU A 376 24.18 13.57 2.78
CA LEU A 376 23.29 14.05 3.83
C LEU A 376 23.43 13.17 5.06
N LEU A 377 22.98 13.69 6.20
CA LEU A 377 22.81 12.88 7.40
C LEU A 377 21.32 12.68 7.65
N PHE A 378 20.94 11.53 8.20
CA PHE A 378 19.60 11.31 8.70
C PHE A 378 19.59 10.53 10.01
N ASP A 379 18.55 10.76 10.81
CA ASP A 379 18.39 10.24 12.16
C ASP A 379 16.90 10.14 12.58
N ASN A 380 16.63 9.58 13.76
CA ASN A 380 15.32 9.50 14.42
C ASN A 380 14.22 8.99 13.48
N LEU A 381 14.49 7.87 12.80
CA LEU A 381 13.56 7.31 11.85
C LEU A 381 12.38 6.66 12.58
N ARG A 382 11.18 6.95 12.09
CA ARG A 382 9.94 6.26 12.42
C ARG A 382 9.15 5.96 11.17
N ILE A 383 8.79 4.69 10.99
CA ILE A 383 7.86 4.22 9.97
C ILE A 383 6.65 3.62 10.68
N GLU A 384 5.46 4.08 10.33
CA GLU A 384 4.19 3.59 10.85
C GLU A 384 3.28 3.20 9.69
N VAL A 385 2.72 2.00 9.72
CA VAL A 385 1.69 1.55 8.79
C VAL A 385 0.39 1.36 9.55
N ARG A 386 -0.67 2.05 9.14
CA ARG A 386 -2.03 1.95 9.69
C ARG A 386 -2.94 1.36 8.61
N PRO A 387 -3.83 0.42 8.97
CA PRO A 387 -4.75 -0.21 8.01
C PRO A 387 -5.83 0.74 7.47
#